data_AF-A0A9D7K0C2-F1
#
_entry.id   AF-A0A9D7K0C2-F1
#
_cell.length_a   1.000
_cell.length_b   1.000
_cell.length_c   1.000
_cell.angle_alpha   90.00
_cell.angle_beta   90.00
_cell.angle_gamma   90.00
#
_symmetry.space_group_name_H-M   'P 1'
#
loop_
_entity.id
_entity.type
_entity.pdbx_description
1 polymer ?
#
loop_
_entity_poly.entity_id
_entity_poly.type
_entity_poly.pdbx_seq_one_letter_code
_entity_poly.pdbx_strand_id
1 'polypeptide(L)'
;MNTNRRQFSRIAFHAPGELITAQSHDEVVVLDLSLKGALIRLPAGHSVTTGTNCTLHVRLGELDASIRMQGTVAHIEGIYFGLICRNLDIDSATHLRRLVELNLGDPKLLERELSALVTEE
;
A
#
# COMPACT_ATOMS: atom_id res chain seq x y z
N MET A 1 20.50 14.20 12.08
CA MET A 1 19.19 14.80 11.73
C MET A 1 18.34 13.71 11.10
N ASN A 2 17.48 13.04 11.89
CA ASN A 2 16.58 12.01 11.38
C ASN A 2 15.51 12.69 10.53
N THR A 3 15.75 12.76 9.22
CA THR A 3 14.76 13.24 8.27
C THR A 3 13.65 12.19 8.20
N ASN A 4 12.60 12.39 9.00
CA ASN A 4 11.35 11.67 8.85
C ASN A 4 10.74 12.12 7.51
N ARG A 5 11.19 11.49 6.41
CA ARG A 5 10.77 11.74 5.02
C ARG A 5 9.41 11.13 4.69
N ARG A 6 8.70 10.58 5.68
CA ARG A 6 7.40 9.94 5.48
C ARG A 6 6.33 11.01 5.59
N GLN A 7 5.85 11.49 4.45
CA GLN A 7 4.79 12.50 4.36
C GLN A 7 3.38 11.92 4.59
N PHE A 8 3.22 10.60 4.44
CA PHE A 8 1.95 9.89 4.55
C PHE A 8 1.97 8.90 5.69
N SER A 9 0.91 8.85 6.48
CA SER A 9 0.74 7.91 7.57
C SER A 9 0.58 6.50 7.02
N ARG A 10 1.21 5.56 7.73
CA ARG A 10 1.07 4.14 7.47
C ARG A 10 0.17 3.53 8.51
N ILE A 11 -0.88 2.86 8.06
CA ILE A 11 -1.82 2.14 8.89
C ILE A 11 -1.38 0.69 8.96
N ALA A 12 -1.22 0.17 10.17
CA ALA A 12 -1.02 -1.24 10.39
C ALA A 12 -2.31 -1.99 10.02
N PHE A 13 -2.24 -2.89 9.03
CA PHE A 13 -3.41 -3.57 8.49
C PHE A 13 -3.40 -5.08 8.69
N HIS A 14 -2.21 -5.71 8.73
CA HIS A 14 -2.00 -7.15 8.98
C HIS A 14 -3.09 -8.05 8.37
N ALA A 15 -3.17 -8.06 7.04
CA ALA A 15 -4.18 -8.83 6.30
C ALA A 15 -3.55 -9.65 5.16
N PRO A 16 -4.17 -10.78 4.77
CA PRO A 16 -3.78 -11.48 3.56
C PRO A 16 -4.04 -10.59 2.33
N GLY A 17 -3.17 -10.73 1.34
CA GLY A 17 -3.29 -10.08 0.05
C GLY A 17 -2.60 -10.88 -1.04
N GLU A 18 -2.69 -10.37 -2.26
CA GLU A 18 -2.14 -10.98 -3.46
C GLU A 18 -1.23 -9.97 -4.16
N LEU A 19 0.00 -10.36 -4.44
CA LEU A 19 0.92 -9.61 -5.28
C LEU A 19 0.93 -10.21 -6.68
N ILE A 20 0.45 -9.44 -7.64
CA ILE A 20 0.42 -9.82 -9.05
C ILE A 20 1.53 -9.07 -9.78
N THR A 21 2.43 -9.80 -10.42
CA THR A 21 3.46 -9.25 -11.31
C THR A 21 3.27 -9.79 -12.72
N ALA A 22 4.10 -9.38 -13.68
CA ALA A 22 4.10 -9.98 -15.01
C ALA A 22 4.53 -11.47 -15.01
N GLN A 23 5.21 -11.93 -13.96
CA GLN A 23 5.84 -13.25 -13.89
C GLN A 23 5.18 -14.20 -12.89
N SER A 24 4.53 -13.66 -11.87
CA SER A 24 4.02 -14.44 -10.74
C SER A 24 2.73 -13.88 -10.17
N HIS A 25 2.03 -14.76 -9.45
CA HIS A 25 0.93 -14.40 -8.58
C HIS A 25 1.19 -15.02 -7.22
N ASP A 26 1.56 -14.18 -6.25
CA ASP A 26 2.08 -14.62 -4.97
C ASP A 26 1.16 -14.18 -3.83
N GLU A 27 0.84 -15.11 -2.93
CA GLU A 27 0.16 -14.78 -1.68
C GLU A 27 1.09 -14.04 -0.74
N VAL A 28 0.60 -12.95 -0.16
CA VAL A 28 1.39 -12.05 0.68
C VAL A 28 0.64 -11.67 1.95
N VAL A 29 1.39 -11.18 2.94
CA VAL A 29 0.81 -10.52 4.11
C VAL A 29 1.08 -9.03 4.02
N VAL A 30 0.01 -8.23 3.98
CA VAL A 30 0.09 -6.77 4.02
C VAL A 30 0.30 -6.34 5.46
N LEU A 31 1.45 -5.74 5.74
CA LEU A 31 1.83 -5.29 7.08
C LEU A 31 1.33 -3.87 7.35
N ASP A 32 1.56 -2.97 6.39
CA ASP A 32 1.07 -1.61 6.45
C ASP A 32 0.59 -1.09 5.09
N LEU A 33 -0.35 -0.15 5.13
CA LEU A 33 -0.92 0.56 3.98
C LEU A 33 -0.82 2.07 4.19
N SER A 34 -0.60 2.80 3.10
CA SER A 34 -0.66 4.26 3.05
C SER A 34 -1.20 4.71 1.69
N LEU A 35 -1.58 5.97 1.56
CA LEU A 35 -2.05 6.51 0.28
C LEU A 35 -0.99 6.45 -0.84
N LYS A 36 0.31 6.44 -0.49
CA LYS A 36 1.41 6.38 -1.47
C LYS A 36 2.07 5.01 -1.60
N GLY A 37 1.61 3.98 -0.90
CA GLY A 37 2.26 2.68 -0.97
C GLY A 37 1.89 1.72 0.15
N ALA A 38 2.56 0.58 0.17
CA ALA A 38 2.30 -0.50 1.09
C ALA A 38 3.61 -1.18 1.51
N LEU A 39 3.61 -1.80 2.68
CA LEU A 39 4.62 -2.76 3.08
C LEU A 39 4.00 -4.14 3.13
N ILE A 40 4.60 -5.08 2.41
CA ILE A 40 4.15 -6.47 2.35
C ILE A 40 5.27 -7.42 2.73
N ARG A 41 4.88 -8.63 3.13
CA ARG A 41 5.77 -9.76 3.36
C ARG A 41 5.42 -10.88 2.39
N LEU A 42 6.42 -11.30 1.62
CA LEU A 42 6.32 -12.48 0.75
C LEU A 42 6.90 -13.70 1.48
N PRO A 43 6.48 -14.94 1.16
CA PRO A 43 7.18 -16.13 1.62
C PRO A 43 8.65 -16.17 1.12
N ALA A 44 9.45 -17.16 1.51
CA ALA A 44 10.80 -17.29 0.95
C ALA A 44 10.75 -17.86 -0.49
N GLY A 45 11.73 -17.50 -1.34
CA GLY A 45 11.88 -18.10 -2.69
C GLY A 45 11.21 -17.35 -3.85
N HIS A 46 10.87 -16.08 -3.67
CA HIS A 46 10.27 -15.24 -4.72
C HIS A 46 11.34 -14.64 -5.62
N SER A 47 11.03 -14.48 -6.91
CA SER A 47 11.92 -13.89 -7.92
C SER A 47 11.64 -12.40 -8.18
N VAL A 48 10.82 -11.77 -7.35
CA VAL A 48 10.44 -10.35 -7.50
C VAL A 48 11.62 -9.45 -7.16
N THR A 49 11.92 -8.48 -8.02
CA THR A 49 13.06 -7.56 -7.87
C THR A 49 12.61 -6.11 -7.73
N THR A 50 13.46 -5.25 -7.16
CA THR A 50 13.22 -3.81 -7.11
C THR A 50 13.02 -3.24 -8.51
N GLY A 51 12.06 -2.33 -8.66
CA GLY A 51 11.64 -1.75 -9.94
C GLY A 51 10.57 -2.56 -10.68
N THR A 52 10.21 -3.76 -10.18
CA THR A 52 9.16 -4.58 -10.80
C THR A 52 7.80 -3.90 -10.64
N ASN A 53 7.08 -3.75 -11.76
CA ASN A 53 5.69 -3.31 -11.75
C ASN A 53 4.81 -4.41 -11.19
N CYS A 54 3.90 -4.05 -10.29
CA CYS A 54 3.04 -4.98 -9.61
C CYS A 54 1.65 -4.38 -9.36
N THR A 55 0.69 -5.27 -9.13
CA THR A 55 -0.61 -4.93 -8.55
C THR A 55 -0.74 -5.63 -7.22
N LEU A 56 -0.96 -4.88 -6.15
CA LEU A 56 -1.31 -5.40 -4.85
C LEU A 56 -2.83 -5.43 -4.72
N HIS A 57 -3.40 -6.60 -4.45
CA HIS A 57 -4.81 -6.76 -4.12
C HIS A 57 -4.96 -7.11 -2.64
N VAL A 58 -5.82 -6.36 -1.95
CA VAL A 58 -6.05 -6.49 -0.51
C VAL A 58 -7.54 -6.60 -0.25
N ARG A 59 -7.97 -7.62 0.49
CA ARG A 59 -9.38 -7.79 0.88
C ARG A 59 -9.63 -7.12 2.23
N LEU A 60 -10.67 -6.29 2.30
CA LEU A 60 -11.07 -5.55 3.49
C LEU A 60 -12.29 -6.23 4.15
N GLY A 61 -12.07 -7.38 4.79
CA GLY A 61 -13.14 -8.12 5.48
C GLY A 61 -14.10 -8.87 4.55
N GLU A 62 -15.35 -9.07 4.99
CA GLU A 62 -16.29 -10.04 4.37
C GLU A 62 -17.24 -9.45 3.29
N LEU A 63 -17.40 -8.14 3.20
CA LEU A 63 -18.38 -7.49 2.30
C LEU A 63 -17.72 -6.85 1.07
N ASP A 64 -17.17 -7.67 0.15
CA ASP A 64 -16.64 -7.33 -1.19
C ASP A 64 -15.66 -6.13 -1.31
N ALA A 65 -15.35 -5.46 -0.21
CA ALA A 65 -14.49 -4.31 -0.18
C ALA A 65 -13.06 -4.80 -0.40
N SER A 66 -12.43 -4.27 -1.45
CA SER A 66 -11.03 -4.56 -1.73
C SER A 66 -10.31 -3.31 -2.18
N ILE A 67 -8.99 -3.33 -2.02
CA ILE A 67 -8.08 -2.31 -2.51
C ILE A 67 -7.21 -2.97 -3.57
N ARG A 68 -7.19 -2.40 -4.77
CA ARG A 68 -6.31 -2.77 -5.86
C ARG A 68 -5.33 -1.62 -6.14
N MET A 69 -4.12 -1.75 -5.64
CA MET A 69 -3.06 -0.75 -5.79
C MET A 69 -2.09 -1.17 -6.91
N GLN A 70 -1.99 -0.39 -7.97
CA GLN A 70 -0.95 -0.56 -8.98
C GLN A 70 0.29 0.21 -8.53
N GLY A 71 1.45 -0.41 -8.65
CA GLY A 71 2.67 0.15 -8.10
C GLY A 71 3.93 -0.46 -8.65
N THR A 72 5.03 -0.08 -8.00
CA THR A 72 6.36 -0.60 -8.26
C THR A 72 7.03 -1.00 -6.96
N VAL A 73 7.75 -2.12 -6.97
CA VAL A 73 8.59 -2.53 -5.84
C VAL A 73 9.73 -1.53 -5.67
N ALA A 74 9.73 -0.78 -4.58
CA ALA A 74 10.68 0.30 -4.34
C ALA A 74 11.92 -0.15 -3.57
N HIS A 75 11.76 -1.08 -2.64
CA HIS A 75 12.86 -1.66 -1.88
C HIS A 75 12.49 -3.07 -1.40
N ILE A 76 13.52 -3.89 -1.20
CA ILE A 76 13.41 -5.25 -0.70
C ILE A 76 14.42 -5.41 0.43
N GLU A 77 13.96 -5.93 1.57
CA GLU A 77 14.81 -6.28 2.72
C GLU A 77 14.43 -7.69 3.19
N GLY A 78 15.19 -8.70 2.73
CA GLY A 78 14.88 -10.10 2.97
C GLY A 78 13.52 -10.49 2.38
N ILE A 79 12.54 -10.74 3.24
CA ILE A 79 11.17 -11.11 2.87
C ILE A 79 10.19 -9.91 2.88
N TYR A 80 10.67 -8.71 3.21
CA TYR A 80 9.87 -7.49 3.28
C TYR A 80 10.03 -6.66 2.01
N PHE A 81 8.90 -6.29 1.42
CA PHE A 81 8.84 -5.59 0.14
C PHE A 81 8.06 -4.30 0.32
N GLY A 82 8.72 -3.18 0.06
CA GLY A 82 8.07 -1.88 0.05
C GLY A 82 7.58 -1.54 -1.34
N LEU A 83 6.30 -1.21 -1.46
CA LEU A 83 5.66 -0.80 -2.70
C LEU A 83 5.43 0.71 -2.72
N ILE A 84 5.62 1.32 -3.88
CA ILE A 84 5.16 2.68 -4.17
C ILE A 84 3.93 2.58 -5.05
N CYS A 85 2.84 3.22 -4.62
CA CYS A 85 1.61 3.38 -5.38
C CYS A 85 1.89 4.29 -6.59
N ARG A 86 1.54 3.80 -7.77
CA ARG A 86 1.58 4.54 -9.03
C ARG A 86 0.18 4.91 -9.52
N ASN A 87 -0.77 4.02 -9.31
CA ASN A 87 -2.15 4.25 -9.68
C ASN A 87 -3.09 3.50 -8.73
N LEU A 88 -4.23 4.10 -8.45
CA LEU A 88 -5.26 3.55 -7.58
C LEU A 88 -6.61 3.89 -8.21
N ASP A 89 -7.47 2.89 -8.39
CA ASP A 89 -8.82 3.15 -8.89
C ASP A 89 -9.67 3.89 -7.83
N ILE A 90 -10.77 4.50 -8.28
CA ILE A 90 -11.59 5.37 -7.44
C ILE A 90 -12.24 4.65 -6.25
N ASP A 91 -12.63 3.39 -6.44
CA ASP A 91 -13.25 2.59 -5.38
C ASP A 91 -12.21 2.19 -4.34
N SER A 92 -11.04 1.71 -4.79
CA SER A 92 -9.88 1.44 -3.94
C SER A 92 -9.39 2.68 -3.19
N ALA A 93 -9.38 3.84 -3.84
CA ALA A 93 -9.03 5.11 -3.21
C ALA A 93 -10.04 5.51 -2.13
N THR A 94 -11.33 5.29 -2.38
CA THR A 94 -12.40 5.55 -1.42
C THR A 94 -12.26 4.64 -0.19
N HIS A 95 -12.03 3.35 -0.41
CA HIS A 95 -11.79 2.39 0.66
C HIS A 95 -10.54 2.71 1.48
N LEU A 96 -9.42 3.02 0.81
CA LEU A 96 -8.18 3.37 1.48
C LEU A 96 -8.33 4.68 2.27
N ARG A 97 -9.00 5.70 1.70
CA ARG A 97 -9.33 6.95 2.41
C ARG A 97 -10.13 6.67 3.69
N ARG A 98 -11.16 5.81 3.61
CA ARG A 98 -11.97 5.45 4.78
C ARG A 98 -11.16 4.71 5.82
N LEU A 99 -10.28 3.80 5.40
CA LEU A 99 -9.38 3.07 6.28
C LEU A 99 -8.42 4.03 7.01
N VAL A 100 -7.82 4.98 6.28
CA VAL A 100 -6.96 6.04 6.83
C VAL A 100 -7.73 6.90 7.83
N GLU A 101 -8.92 7.38 7.45
CA GLU A 101 -9.80 8.19 8.30
C GLU A 101 -10.10 7.51 9.66
N LEU A 102 -10.52 6.24 9.62
CA LEU A 102 -10.86 5.46 10.80
C LEU A 102 -9.66 5.23 11.73
N ASN A 103 -8.45 5.13 11.17
CA ASN A 103 -7.24 4.90 11.94
C ASN A 103 -6.58 6.19 12.44
N LEU A 104 -6.73 7.31 11.74
CA LEU A 104 -6.20 8.61 12.17
C LEU A 104 -7.07 9.24 13.26
N GLY A 105 -8.38 8.99 13.27
CA GLY A 105 -9.31 9.52 14.29
C GLY A 105 -9.54 11.03 14.24
N ASP A 106 -8.83 11.77 13.38
CA ASP A 106 -8.97 13.21 13.16
C ASP A 106 -9.10 13.52 11.65
N PRO A 107 -10.25 14.04 11.19
CA PRO A 107 -10.48 14.43 9.80
C PRO A 107 -9.46 15.44 9.25
N LYS A 108 -8.91 16.32 10.10
CA LYS A 108 -7.93 17.32 9.67
C LYS A 108 -6.59 16.71 9.26
N LEU A 109 -6.22 15.57 9.87
CA LEU A 109 -5.02 14.84 9.48
C LEU A 109 -5.21 14.20 8.11
N LEU A 110 -6.39 13.65 7.84
CA LEU A 110 -6.74 13.11 6.52
C LEU A 110 -6.68 14.19 5.42
N GLU A 111 -7.26 15.37 5.66
CA GLU A 111 -7.21 16.47 4.69
C GLU A 111 -5.78 16.90 4.34
N ARG A 112 -4.86 16.87 5.32
CA ARG A 112 -3.44 17.15 5.09
C ARG A 112 -2.80 16.10 4.20
N GLU A 113 -3.11 14.82 4.41
CA GLU A 113 -2.59 13.75 3.56
C GLU A 113 -3.13 13.86 2.13
N LEU A 114 -4.43 14.12 1.98
CA LEU A 114 -5.03 14.31 0.66
C LEU A 114 -4.45 15.52 -0.06
N SER A 115 -4.19 16.62 0.66
CA SER A 115 -3.56 17.81 0.08
C SER A 115 -2.11 17.52 -0.36
N ALA A 116 -1.36 16.73 0.42
CA ALA A 116 -0.01 16.31 0.05
C ALA A 116 0.01 15.43 -1.20
N LEU A 117 -1.04 14.64 -1.47
CA LEU A 117 -1.15 13.86 -2.71
C LEU A 117 -1.21 14.75 -3.96
N VAL A 118 -1.92 15.88 -3.89
CA VAL A 118 -2.15 16.80 -5.02
C VAL A 118 -0.94 17.72 -5.25
N THR A 119 -0.15 17.97 -4.20
CA THR A 119 0.99 18.90 -4.27
C THR A 119 2.26 18.24 -4.85
N GLU A 120 2.31 16.91 -4.88
CA GLU A 120 3.37 16.14 -5.53
C GLU A 120 2.95 15.70 -6.95
N GLU A 121 3.06 16.62 -7.91
CA GLU A 121 3.11 16.33 -9.37
C GLU A 121 4.55 16.20 -9.86
#